data_AF-A0A651G4M7-F1
#
_entry.id   AF-A0A651G4M7-F1
#
_cell.length_a   1.000
_cell.length_b   1.000
_cell.length_c   1.000
_cell.angle_alpha   90.00
_cell.angle_beta   90.00
_cell.angle_gamma   90.00
#
_symmetry.space_group_name_H-M   'P 1'
#
loop_
_entity.id
_entity.type
_entity.pdbx_description
1 polymer ?
#
loop_
_entity_poly.entity_id
_entity_poly.type
_entity_poly.pdbx_seq_one_letter_code
_entity_poly.pdbx_strand_id
1 'polypeptide(L)' 'MPPIPLPSEIEALIAGPITAETIEALRARYRPEVLDGRAADELFEIQARVGDRGGPEFRALVKEALAGFLIRDFDPFPRR' A
#
# COMPACT_ATOMS: atom_id res chain seq x y z
N MET A 1 6.42 -4.94 -14.97
CA MET A 1 5.38 -5.93 -14.62
C MET A 1 4.04 -5.40 -15.11
N PRO A 2 3.11 -6.25 -15.57
CA PRO A 2 1.73 -5.81 -15.78
C PRO A 2 1.14 -5.31 -14.45
N PRO A 3 0.21 -4.33 -14.47
CA PRO A 3 -0.46 -3.86 -13.26
C PRO A 3 -1.20 -5.03 -12.62
N ILE A 4 -1.06 -5.16 -11.31
CA ILE A 4 -1.88 -6.11 -10.55
C ILE A 4 -3.27 -5.50 -10.33
N PRO A 5 -4.33 -6.31 -10.39
CA PRO A 5 -5.65 -5.83 -10.01
C PRO A 5 -5.68 -5.56 -8.50
N LEU A 6 -6.06 -4.34 -8.12
CA LEU A 6 -6.34 -4.00 -6.74
C LEU A 6 -7.76 -4.46 -6.37
N PRO A 7 -8.02 -4.79 -5.09
CA PRO A 7 -9.38 -4.95 -4.61
C PRO A 7 -10.22 -3.70 -4.92
N SER A 8 -11.49 -3.87 -5.30
CA SER A 8 -12.35 -2.76 -5.75
C SER A 8 -12.55 -1.70 -4.67
N GLU A 9 -12.53 -2.09 -3.40
CA GLU A 9 -12.57 -1.16 -2.27
C GLU A 9 -11.33 -0.25 -2.23
N ILE A 10 -10.15 -0.77 -2.57
CA ILE A 10 -8.91 0.01 -2.63
C ILE A 10 -8.93 0.92 -3.85
N GLU A 11 -9.37 0.41 -5.00
CA GLU A 11 -9.52 1.24 -6.20
C GLU A 11 -10.44 2.43 -5.95
N ALA A 12 -11.59 2.22 -5.29
CA ALA A 12 -12.50 3.29 -4.92
C ALA A 12 -11.87 4.30 -3.96
N LEU A 13 -11.14 3.83 -2.95
CA LEU A 13 -10.44 4.68 -1.97
C LEU A 13 -9.41 5.58 -2.64
N ILE A 14 -8.66 5.07 -3.62
CA ILE A 14 -7.58 5.82 -4.27
C ILE A 14 -8.02 6.52 -5.56
N ALA A 15 -9.24 6.31 -6.07
CA ALA A 15 -9.71 6.97 -7.29
C ALA A 15 -9.84 8.50 -7.13
N GLY A 16 -10.15 8.96 -5.92
CA GLY A 16 -10.33 10.37 -5.58
C GLY A 16 -9.10 11.05 -4.96
N PRO A 17 -9.26 12.27 -4.42
CA PRO A 17 -8.24 12.93 -3.60
C PRO A 17 -7.85 12.05 -2.42
N ILE A 18 -6.57 12.05 -2.05
CA ILE A 18 -6.09 11.36 -0.86
C ILE A 18 -6.33 12.25 0.34
N THR A 19 -7.36 11.93 1.13
CA THR A 19 -7.71 12.65 2.36
C THR A 19 -7.15 11.94 3.59
N ALA A 20 -7.26 12.57 4.76
CA ALA A 20 -6.95 11.92 6.03
C ALA A 20 -7.78 10.64 6.24
N GLU A 21 -9.05 10.62 5.82
CA GLU A 21 -9.91 9.44 5.90
C GLU A 21 -9.42 8.31 4.99
N THR A 22 -8.96 8.64 3.76
CA THR A 22 -8.33 7.66 2.87
C THR A 22 -7.08 7.06 3.51
N ILE A 23 -6.23 7.89 4.12
CA ILE A 23 -4.99 7.44 4.77
C ILE A 23 -5.29 6.54 5.95
N GLU A 24 -6.27 6.89 6.80
CA GLU A 24 -6.68 6.06 7.94
C GLU A 24 -7.27 4.72 7.50
N ALA A 25 -8.09 4.70 6.43
CA ALA A 25 -8.63 3.47 5.86
C ALA A 25 -7.51 2.56 5.35
N LEU A 26 -6.54 3.12 4.61
CA LEU A 26 -5.37 2.38 4.14
C LEU A 26 -4.49 1.90 5.30
N ARG A 27 -4.31 2.71 6.35
CA ARG A 27 -3.56 2.34 7.56
C ARG A 27 -4.20 1.17 8.28
N ALA A 28 -5.52 1.13 8.39
CA ALA A 28 -6.23 0.02 8.99
C ALA A 28 -6.07 -1.28 8.18
N ARG A 29 -6.05 -1.18 6.84
CA ARG A 29 -5.91 -2.32 5.93
C ARG A 29 -4.49 -2.90 5.91
N TYR A 30 -3.48 -2.04 5.94
CA TYR A 30 -2.07 -2.39 5.82
C TYR A 30 -1.32 -2.29 7.17
N ARG A 31 -2.00 -2.65 8.26
CA ARG A 31 -1.36 -2.73 9.58
C ARG A 31 -0.30 -3.82 9.60
N PRO A 32 0.86 -3.60 10.24
CA PRO A 32 1.96 -4.55 10.25
C PRO A 32 1.55 -5.99 10.58
N GLU A 33 0.59 -6.18 11.50
CA GLU A 33 0.14 -7.49 12.00
C GLU A 33 -0.67 -8.30 10.97
N VAL A 34 -1.18 -7.67 9.91
CA VAL A 34 -2.00 -8.30 8.87
C VAL A 34 -1.34 -8.27 7.49
N LEU A 35 -0.07 -7.87 7.43
CA LEU A 35 0.70 -7.79 6.19
C LEU A 35 1.13 -9.18 5.69
N ASP A 36 0.78 -9.49 4.44
CA ASP A 36 1.22 -10.67 3.68
C ASP A 36 1.79 -10.27 2.31
N GLY A 37 2.28 -11.22 1.52
CA GLY A 37 2.97 -10.87 0.26
C GLY A 37 2.10 -10.20 -0.76
N ARG A 38 0.80 -10.50 -0.73
CA ARG A 38 -0.18 -9.82 -1.57
C ARG A 38 -0.33 -8.36 -1.16
N ALA A 39 -0.29 -8.05 0.13
CA ALA A 39 -0.34 -6.67 0.61
C ALA A 39 0.90 -5.85 0.18
N ALA A 40 2.08 -6.46 0.05
CA ALA A 40 3.25 -5.77 -0.48
C ALA A 40 3.04 -5.38 -1.96
N ASP A 41 2.62 -6.33 -2.78
CA ASP A 41 2.26 -6.11 -4.18
C ASP A 41 1.20 -5.00 -4.31
N GLU A 42 0.12 -5.07 -3.52
CA GLU A 42 -0.94 -4.05 -3.50
C GLU A 42 -0.41 -2.66 -3.14
N LEU A 43 0.47 -2.53 -2.14
CA LEU A 43 1.07 -1.25 -1.76
C LEU A 43 1.93 -0.63 -2.86
N PHE A 44 2.67 -1.45 -3.63
CA PHE A 44 3.41 -0.97 -4.78
C PHE A 44 2.50 -0.44 -5.88
N GLU A 45 1.40 -1.15 -6.17
CA GLU A 45 0.42 -0.72 -7.17
C GLU A 45 -0.33 0.54 -6.71
N ILE A 46 -0.71 0.61 -5.43
CA ILE A 46 -1.30 1.82 -4.82
C ILE A 46 -0.33 2.99 -4.95
N GLN A 47 0.95 2.80 -4.63
CA GLN A 47 1.96 3.84 -4.79
C GLN A 47 2.12 4.28 -6.25
N ALA A 48 2.10 3.33 -7.21
CA ALA A 48 2.22 3.63 -8.63
C ALA A 48 1.01 4.42 -9.17
N ARG A 49 -0.21 4.07 -8.75
CA ARG A 49 -1.46 4.75 -9.16
C ARG A 49 -1.69 6.08 -8.43
N VAL A 50 -1.21 6.19 -7.20
CA VAL A 50 -1.33 7.43 -6.43
C VAL A 50 -0.24 8.42 -6.85
N GLY A 51 1.01 7.97 -6.92
CA GLY A 51 2.14 8.83 -7.26
C GLY A 51 2.24 10.04 -6.33
N ASP A 52 2.45 11.22 -6.92
CA ASP A 52 2.75 12.43 -6.15
C ASP A 52 1.52 13.06 -5.49
N ARG A 53 0.30 12.71 -5.92
CA ARG A 53 -0.95 13.29 -5.37
C ARG A 53 -1.23 12.87 -3.93
N GLY A 54 -0.58 11.80 -3.46
CA GLY A 54 -0.77 11.31 -2.09
C GLY A 54 -0.14 12.22 -1.03
N GLY A 55 0.80 13.09 -1.41
CA GLY A 55 1.48 13.95 -0.47
C GLY A 55 2.40 13.20 0.52
N PRO A 56 2.97 13.90 1.50
CA PRO A 56 3.97 13.34 2.40
C PRO A 56 3.41 12.28 3.35
N GLU A 57 2.18 12.44 3.86
CA GLU A 57 1.58 11.51 4.83
C GLU A 57 1.29 10.14 4.23
N PHE A 58 0.72 10.10 3.02
CA PHE A 58 0.54 8.85 2.28
C PHE A 58 1.86 8.17 1.96
N ARG A 59 2.88 8.93 1.55
CA ARG A 59 4.22 8.37 1.29
C ARG A 59 4.84 7.80 2.56
N ALA A 60 4.61 8.44 3.72
CA ALA A 60 5.04 7.90 5.02
C ALA A 60 4.32 6.59 5.33
N LEU A 61 3.00 6.54 5.17
CA LEU A 61 2.19 5.33 5.33
C LEU A 61 2.73 4.17 4.50
N VAL A 62 2.92 4.36 3.19
CA VAL A 62 3.41 3.30 2.29
C VAL A 62 4.80 2.82 2.72
N LYS A 63 5.70 3.74 3.10
CA LYS A 63 7.04 3.37 3.61
C LYS A 63 6.99 2.61 4.92
N GLU A 64 6.14 3.03 5.86
CA GLU A 64 5.94 2.34 7.15
C GLU A 64 5.43 0.92 6.93
N ALA A 65 4.43 0.75 6.06
CA ALA A 65 3.89 -0.57 5.73
C ALA A 65 4.93 -1.45 5.02
N LEU A 66 5.66 -0.91 4.04
CA LEU A 66 6.74 -1.62 3.35
C LEU A 66 7.88 -2.01 4.29
N ALA A 67 8.27 -1.14 5.22
CA ALA A 67 9.27 -1.46 6.24
C ALA A 67 8.79 -2.58 7.19
N GLY A 68 7.48 -2.65 7.47
CA GLY A 68 6.87 -3.74 8.23
C GLY A 68 7.13 -5.12 7.62
N PHE A 69 7.20 -5.24 6.29
CA PHE A 69 7.57 -6.49 5.62
C PHE A 69 9.02 -6.87 5.87
N LEU A 70 9.95 -5.92 5.67
CA LEU A 70 11.39 -6.15 5.82
C LEU A 70 11.78 -6.58 7.23
N ILE A 71 11.14 -6.03 8.27
CA ILE A 71 11.44 -6.35 9.67
C ILE A 71 10.94 -7.74 10.07
N ARG A 72 9.88 -8.25 9.42
CA ARG A 72 9.24 -9.53 9.76
C ARG A 72 9.78 -10.73 8.99
N ASP A 73 10.96 -10.62 8.37
CA ASP A 73 11.52 -11.59 7.42
C ASP A 73 10.57 -11.88 6.23
N PHE A 74 9.61 -11.00 5.98
CA PHE A 74 8.73 -11.11 4.84
C PHE A 74 9.45 -10.51 3.63
N ASP A 75 9.92 -11.34 2.71
CA ASP A 75 10.48 -10.88 1.44
C ASP A 75 9.32 -10.39 0.54
N PRO A 76 9.16 -9.07 0.31
CA PRO A 76 8.12 -8.57 -0.59
C PRO A 76 8.40 -8.91 -2.05
N PHE A 77 9.58 -9.47 -2.36
CA PHE A 77 9.99 -9.90 -3.69
C PHE A 77 10.55 -11.32 -3.65
N PRO A 78 9.71 -12.36 -3.40
CA PRO A 78 10.19 -13.73 -3.39
C PRO A 78 10.85 -14.04 -4.73
N ARG A 79 12.16 -14.27 -4.70
CA ARG A 79 12.97 -14.53 -5.90
C ARG A 79 12.37 -15.74 -6.63
N ARG A 80 11.88 -15.50 -7.85
CA ARG A 80 11.51 -16.56 -8.81
C ARG A 80 12.74 -17.27 -9.33
#